data_AF-J2GUZ4-F1
#
_entry.id   AF-J2GUZ4-F1
#
_cell.length_a   1.000
_cell.length_b   1.000
_cell.length_c   1.000
_cell.angle_alpha   90.00
_cell.angle_beta   90.00
_cell.angle_gamma   90.00
#
_symmetry.space_group_name_H-M   'P 1'
#
loop_
_entity.id
_entity.type
_entity.pdbx_description
1 polymer ?
#
loop_
_entity_poly.entity_id
_entity_poly.type
_entity_poly.pdbx_seq_one_letter_code
_entity_poly.pdbx_strand_id
1 'polypeptide(L)'
;SEAANYATSGHATKLVVVGHTDTSGSPKYNARLSERRAKAVADALVGAGVAADTLAVDWKGESAPAVATGDGVKEPLNRRSTISINF
;
A
#
# COMPACT_ATOMS: atom_id res chain seq x y z
N SER A 1 22.98 -16.63 -8.27
CA SER A 1 21.54 -16.80 -8.52
C SER A 1 21.07 -15.64 -9.39
N GLU A 2 20.03 -15.83 -10.19
CA GLU A 2 19.43 -14.77 -11.02
C GLU A 2 19.02 -13.54 -10.18
N ALA A 3 18.60 -13.77 -8.93
CA ALA A 3 18.34 -12.75 -7.91
C ALA A 3 19.57 -11.90 -7.51
N ALA A 4 20.79 -12.45 -7.55
CA ALA A 4 22.01 -11.71 -7.20
C ALA A 4 22.48 -10.79 -8.35
N ASN A 5 22.23 -11.18 -9.59
CA ASN A 5 22.51 -10.35 -10.77
C ASN A 5 21.52 -9.18 -10.89
N TYR A 6 20.26 -9.38 -10.48
CA TYR A 6 19.23 -8.33 -10.47
C TYR A 6 19.52 -7.20 -9.48
N ALA A 7 20.13 -7.51 -8.33
CA ALA A 7 20.50 -6.53 -7.32
C ALA A 7 21.75 -5.69 -7.68
N THR A 8 22.54 -6.12 -8.66
CA THR A 8 23.84 -5.50 -9.00
C THR A 8 23.84 -4.71 -10.32
N SER A 9 22.74 -4.73 -11.08
CA SER A 9 22.62 -4.16 -12.43
C SER A 9 21.95 -2.78 -12.50
N GLY A 10 21.52 -2.21 -11.37
CA GLY A 10 20.87 -0.89 -11.33
C GLY A 10 19.45 -0.87 -11.90
N HIS A 11 18.73 -1.99 -11.83
CA HIS A 11 17.33 -2.07 -12.26
C HIS A 11 16.43 -1.22 -11.36
N ALA A 12 15.55 -0.44 -11.99
CA ALA A 12 14.73 0.57 -11.35
C ALA A 12 13.91 -0.02 -10.21
N THR A 13 14.28 0.33 -8.97
CA THR A 13 13.52 -0.04 -7.77
C THR A 13 12.13 0.58 -7.84
N LYS A 14 11.10 -0.24 -8.04
CA LYS A 14 9.71 0.22 -8.03
C LYS A 14 9.12 -0.01 -6.65
N LEU A 15 8.60 1.05 -6.04
CA LEU A 15 7.90 0.96 -4.77
C LEU A 15 6.40 0.95 -5.02
N VAL A 16 5.68 0.07 -4.34
CA VAL A 16 4.22 0.00 -4.39
C VAL A 16 3.65 0.31 -3.01
N VAL A 17 2.83 1.34 -2.93
CA VAL A 17 2.12 1.74 -1.72
C VAL A 17 0.66 1.29 -1.83
N VAL A 18 0.20 0.46 -0.88
CA VAL A 18 -1.18 -0.06 -0.88
C VAL A 18 -1.91 0.35 0.40
N GLY A 19 -3.08 0.96 0.26
CA GLY A 19 -3.93 1.33 1.40
C GLY A 19 -4.97 0.25 1.73
N HIS A 20 -5.23 0.06 3.03
CA HIS A 20 -6.23 -0.88 3.56
C HIS A 20 -7.12 -0.23 4.64
N THR A 21 -8.31 -0.80 4.82
CA THR A 21 -9.24 -0.48 5.91
C THR A 21 -9.68 -1.75 6.64
N ASP A 22 -10.30 -1.57 7.80
CA ASP A 22 -11.14 -2.63 8.38
C ASP A 22 -12.48 -2.73 7.64
N THR A 23 -13.33 -3.67 8.06
CA THR A 23 -14.65 -3.92 7.48
C THR A 23 -15.73 -3.01 8.07
N SER A 24 -15.35 -1.97 8.84
CA SER A 24 -16.30 -1.03 9.40
C SER A 24 -16.65 0.06 8.38
N GLY A 25 -17.94 0.20 8.06
CA GLY A 25 -18.43 1.15 7.06
C GLY A 25 -18.82 0.48 5.74
N SER A 26 -19.13 1.29 4.74
CA SER A 26 -19.51 0.76 3.42
C SER A 26 -18.27 0.46 2.57
N PRO A 27 -18.33 -0.55 1.68
CA PRO A 27 -17.23 -0.84 0.75
C PRO A 27 -16.75 0.39 -0.04
N LYS A 28 -17.69 1.23 -0.48
CA LYS A 28 -17.40 2.48 -1.21
C LYS A 28 -16.66 3.51 -0.34
N TYR A 29 -17.06 3.64 0.93
CA TYR A 29 -16.36 4.51 1.88
C TYR A 29 -14.94 3.98 2.13
N ASN A 30 -14.82 2.68 2.34
CA ASN A 30 -13.56 2.00 2.63
C ASN A 30 -12.57 2.09 1.46
N ALA A 31 -13.03 1.93 0.22
CA ALA A 31 -12.21 2.15 -0.97
C ALA A 31 -11.62 3.57 -1.01
N ARG A 32 -12.45 4.60 -0.81
CA ARG A 32 -12.01 6.01 -0.79
C ARG A 32 -11.07 6.32 0.38
N LEU A 33 -11.31 5.70 1.54
CA LEU A 33 -10.44 5.88 2.72
C LEU A 33 -9.08 5.24 2.50
N SER A 34 -9.02 4.03 1.97
CA SER A 34 -7.75 3.37 1.61
C SER A 34 -6.98 4.15 0.55
N GLU A 35 -7.65 4.70 -0.46
CA GLU A 35 -7.02 5.53 -1.50
C GLU A 35 -6.34 6.75 -0.89
N ARG A 36 -7.02 7.49 -0.01
CA ARG A 36 -6.43 8.66 0.67
C ARG A 36 -5.22 8.30 1.52
N ARG A 37 -5.26 7.16 2.22
CA ARG A 37 -4.13 6.67 3.04
C ARG A 37 -2.93 6.30 2.17
N ALA A 38 -3.17 5.62 1.05
CA ALA A 38 -2.10 5.23 0.13
C ALA A 38 -1.43 6.47 -0.49
N LYS A 39 -2.23 7.46 -0.93
CA LYS A 39 -1.72 8.74 -1.44
C LYS A 39 -0.91 9.52 -0.40
N ALA A 40 -1.41 9.63 0.84
CA ALA A 40 -0.69 10.33 1.89
C ALA A 40 0.71 9.72 2.19
N VAL A 41 0.82 8.39 2.13
CA VAL A 41 2.13 7.72 2.28
C VAL A 41 3.02 7.95 1.06
N ALA A 42 2.46 7.88 -0.16
CA ALA A 42 3.21 8.17 -1.38
C ALA A 42 3.74 9.61 -1.40
N ASP A 43 2.91 10.59 -1.04
CA ASP A 43 3.30 12.01 -0.94
C ASP A 43 4.43 12.21 0.09
N ALA A 44 4.36 11.52 1.23
CA ALA A 44 5.42 11.55 2.24
C ALA A 44 6.75 10.95 1.72
N LEU A 45 6.70 9.87 0.93
CA LEU A 45 7.89 9.28 0.30
C LEU A 45 8.51 10.22 -0.74
N VAL A 46 7.69 10.88 -1.57
CA VAL A 46 8.15 11.91 -2.50
C VAL A 46 8.81 13.06 -1.74
N GLY A 47 8.18 13.54 -0.66
CA GLY A 47 8.76 14.57 0.21
C GLY A 47 10.08 14.16 0.87
N ALA A 48 10.32 12.86 1.04
CA ALA A 48 11.57 12.29 1.54
C ALA A 48 12.64 12.04 0.45
N GLY A 49 12.34 12.36 -0.82
CA GLY A 49 13.29 12.28 -1.94
C GLY A 49 13.14 11.04 -2.83
N VAL A 50 12.10 10.21 -2.62
CA VAL A 50 11.79 9.11 -3.56
C VAL A 50 11.24 9.70 -4.85
N ALA A 51 11.83 9.34 -5.99
CA ALA A 51 11.37 9.83 -7.29
C ALA A 51 9.95 9.32 -7.58
N ALA A 52 9.03 10.21 -7.94
CA ALA A 52 7.61 9.89 -8.07
C ALA A 52 7.32 8.85 -9.18
N ASP A 53 8.17 8.77 -10.20
CA ASP A 53 8.12 7.79 -11.29
C ASP A 53 8.43 6.35 -10.81
N THR A 54 9.12 6.20 -9.68
CA THR A 54 9.39 4.91 -9.05
C THR A 54 8.24 4.43 -8.15
N LEU A 55 7.25 5.28 -7.85
CA LEU A 55 6.13 4.96 -6.98
C LEU A 55 4.91 4.49 -7.79
N ALA A 56 4.26 3.44 -7.31
CA ALA A 56 2.91 3.06 -7.68
C ALA A 56 2.00 3.10 -6.46
N VAL A 57 0.77 3.59 -6.64
CA VAL A 57 -0.22 3.71 -5.57
C VAL A 57 -1.42 2.83 -5.91
N ASP A 58 -1.80 1.96 -4.99
CA ASP A 58 -2.96 1.08 -5.08
C ASP A 58 -3.77 1.12 -3.77
N TRP A 59 -4.99 0.61 -3.80
CA TRP A 59 -5.87 0.57 -2.62
C TRP A 59 -6.85 -0.58 -2.70
N LYS A 60 -7.07 -1.24 -1.57
CA LYS A 60 -7.95 -2.43 -1.48
C LYS A 60 -9.22 -2.20 -0.69
N GLY A 61 -9.36 -1.06 -0.01
CA GLY A 61 -10.42 -0.88 0.98
C GLY A 61 -10.36 -2.02 2.00
N GLU A 62 -11.49 -2.69 2.19
CA GLU A 62 -11.65 -3.80 3.13
C GLU A 62 -11.40 -5.19 2.50
N SER A 63 -11.08 -5.28 1.20
CA SER A 63 -11.02 -6.57 0.48
C SER A 63 -9.76 -7.39 0.74
N ALA A 64 -8.76 -6.83 1.42
CA ALA A 64 -7.49 -7.50 1.75
C ALA A 64 -7.09 -7.26 3.22
N PRO A 65 -7.85 -7.82 4.18
CA PRO A 65 -7.55 -7.66 5.60
C PRO A 65 -6.24 -8.38 5.98
N ALA A 66 -5.52 -7.85 6.97
CA ALA A 66 -4.39 -8.59 7.58
C ALA A 66 -4.91 -9.62 8.58
N VAL A 67 -5.96 -9.27 9.32
CA VAL A 67 -6.66 -10.14 10.25
C VAL A 67 -8.06 -10.32 9.70
N ALA A 68 -8.43 -11.56 9.39
CA ALA A 68 -9.77 -11.87 8.91
C ALA A 68 -10.81 -11.49 9.98
N THR A 69 -11.78 -10.67 9.58
CA THR A 69 -12.87 -10.21 10.44
C THR A 69 -14.19 -10.28 9.67
N GLY A 70 -15.31 -10.45 10.39
CA GLY A 70 -16.63 -10.33 9.78
C GLY A 70 -16.97 -8.87 9.40
N ASP A 71 -18.11 -8.68 8.75
CA ASP A 71 -18.59 -7.36 8.34
C ASP A 71 -18.85 -6.45 9.55
N GLY A 72 -18.53 -5.16 9.41
CA GLY A 72 -18.78 -4.14 10.44
C GLY A 72 -17.78 -4.16 11.61
N VAL A 73 -16.79 -5.05 11.59
CA VAL A 73 -15.82 -5.20 12.67
C VAL A 73 -14.70 -4.16 12.55
N LYS A 74 -14.46 -3.43 13.63
CA LYS A 74 -13.30 -2.54 13.75
C LYS A 74 -12.07 -3.36 14.15
N GLU A 75 -11.04 -3.32 13.31
CA GLU A 75 -9.78 -4.00 13.58
C GLU A 75 -8.61 -3.04 13.26
N PRO A 76 -7.94 -2.48 14.28
CA PRO A 76 -6.82 -1.55 14.08
C PRO A 76 -5.73 -2.07 13.14
N LEU A 77 -5.42 -3.36 13.15
CA LEU A 77 -4.38 -3.96 12.30
C LEU A 77 -4.78 -3.96 10.81
N ASN A 78 -6.08 -3.91 10.51
CA ASN A 78 -6.59 -3.78 9.14
C ASN A 78 -6.51 -2.32 8.64
N ARG A 79 -6.41 -1.34 9.52
CA ARG A 79 -6.23 0.08 9.18
C ARG A 79 -4.76 0.41 8.93
N ARG A 80 -4.22 -0.03 7.80
CA ARG A 80 -2.79 0.11 7.45
C ARG A 80 -2.55 0.59 6.03
N SER A 81 -1.29 0.97 5.78
CA SER A 81 -0.72 1.05 4.43
C SER A 81 0.51 0.15 4.38
N THR A 82 0.73 -0.55 3.26
CA THR A 82 1.92 -1.38 3.03
C THR A 82 2.80 -0.77 1.96
N ILE A 83 4.11 -0.96 2.09
CA ILE A 83 5.11 -0.56 1.09
C ILE A 83 5.84 -1.82 0.64
N SER A 84 5.79 -2.12 -0.66
CA SER A 84 6.52 -3.23 -1.28
C SER A 84 7.61 -2.69 -2.19
N ILE A 85 8.79 -3.29 -2.13
CA ILE A 85 9.95 -2.93 -2.95
C ILE A 85 10.15 -4.05 -3.98
N ASN A 86 10.06 -3.70 -5.26
CA ASN A 86 10.25 -4.62 -6.36
C ASN A 86 11.59 -4.29 -7.04
N PHE A 87 12.41 -5.32 -7.23
CA PHE A 87 13.72 -5.26 -7.86
C PHE A 87 13.65 -5.82 -9.28
#